data_AF-A0A2V5UL40-F1
#
_entry.id   AF-A0A2V5UL40-F1
#
_cell.length_a   1.000
_cell.length_b   1.000
_cell.length_c   1.000
_cell.angle_alpha   90.00
_cell.angle_beta   90.00
_cell.angle_gamma   90.00
#
_symmetry.space_group_name_H-M   'P 1'
#
loop_
_entity.id
_entity.type
_entity.pdbx_description
1 polymer ?
#
loop_
_entity_poly.entity_id
_entity_poly.type
_entity_poly.pdbx_seq_one_letter_code
_entity_poly.pdbx_strand_id
1 'polypeptide(L)' 'MLTSDDFSTYVADLLCSTYDCVDRISVRGYFPLGQTSGGLLTWWNELFPNTLLTQQRLRTLAGDF' A
#
# COMPACT_ATOMS: atom_id res chain seq x y z
N MET A 1 -9.72 25.38 6.81
CA MET A 1 -9.01 24.22 7.36
C MET A 1 -9.70 23.00 6.82
N LEU A 2 -9.05 22.28 5.90
CA LEU A 2 -9.54 20.99 5.42
C LEU A 2 -9.37 20.00 6.57
N THR A 3 -10.46 19.33 6.93
CA THR A 3 -10.49 18.32 7.99
C THR A 3 -9.47 17.23 7.66
N SER A 4 -8.58 16.90 8.60
CA SER A 4 -7.62 15.82 8.43
C SER A 4 -8.38 14.51 8.28
N ASP A 5 -8.05 13.71 7.27
CA ASP A 5 -8.67 12.40 7.08
C ASP A 5 -8.16 11.37 8.13
N ASP A 6 -8.85 10.23 8.21
CA ASP A 6 -8.58 9.17 9.18
C ASP A 6 -7.15 8.59 9.03
N PHE A 7 -6.63 8.48 7.80
CA PHE A 7 -5.30 7.95 7.56
C PHE A 7 -4.22 8.93 8.01
N SER A 8 -4.33 10.20 7.63
CA SER A 8 -3.42 11.27 8.09
C SER A 8 -3.41 11.40 9.61
N THR A 9 -4.56 11.17 10.26
CA THR A 9 -4.68 11.13 11.73
C THR A 9 -3.98 9.91 12.32
N TYR A 10 -4.17 8.72 11.74
CA TYR A 10 -3.56 7.48 12.19
C TYR A 10 -2.02 7.52 12.15
N VAL A 11 -1.43 8.14 11.14
CA VAL A 11 0.04 8.22 10.98
C VAL A 11 0.65 9.53 11.49
N ALA A 12 -0.10 10.36 12.22
CA ALA A 12 0.30 11.72 12.60
C ALA A 12 1.68 11.78 13.28
N ASP A 13 2.01 10.83 14.16
CA ASP A 13 3.30 10.77 14.87
C ASP A 13 4.50 10.43 13.97
N LEU A 14 4.24 9.90 12.77
CA LEU A 14 5.26 9.56 11.76
C LEU A 14 5.45 10.69 10.73
N LEU A 15 4.57 11.69 10.73
CA LEU A 15 4.62 12.81 9.79
C LEU A 15 5.47 13.94 10.37
N CYS A 16 6.39 14.48 9.58
CA CYS A 16 7.12 15.70 9.96
C CYS A 16 6.29 16.99 9.82
N SER A 17 5.11 16.92 9.21
CA SER A 17 4.22 18.07 8.96
C SER A 17 2.77 17.61 8.85
N THR A 18 1.83 18.55 8.98
CA THR A 18 0.43 18.33 8.61
C THR A 18 0.29 18.23 7.10
N TYR A 19 -0.39 17.19 6.65
CA TYR A 19 -0.79 17.00 5.26
C TYR A 19 -2.30 17.21 5.15
N ASP A 20 -2.74 17.91 4.12
CA ASP A 20 -4.14 18.16 3.80
C ASP A 20 -4.69 17.22 2.72
N CYS A 21 -3.84 16.32 2.19
CA CYS A 21 -4.17 15.36 1.15
C CYS A 21 -3.42 14.03 1.33
N VAL A 22 -4.18 12.94 1.43
CA VAL A 22 -3.69 11.55 1.58
C VAL A 22 -2.76 11.16 0.43
N ASP A 23 -3.07 11.59 -0.79
CA ASP A 23 -2.37 11.18 -2.02
C ASP A 23 -0.88 11.60 -2.07
N ARG A 24 -0.42 12.46 -1.14
CA ARG A 24 0.98 12.92 -1.05
C ARG A 24 1.77 12.29 0.08
N ILE A 25 1.14 11.48 0.93
CA ILE A 25 1.82 10.79 2.02
C ILE A 25 2.43 9.50 1.47
N SER A 26 3.69 9.58 1.02
CA SER A 26 4.52 8.40 0.86
C SER A 26 5.31 8.19 2.14
N VAL A 27 4.74 7.47 3.10
CA VAL A 27 5.55 6.87 4.16
C VAL A 27 6.61 6.02 3.45
N ARG A 28 7.89 6.09 3.85
CA ARG A 28 8.89 5.08 3.45
C ARG A 28 8.45 3.73 4.02
N GLY A 29 7.45 3.14 3.38
CA GLY A 29 6.80 1.90 3.76
C GLY A 29 7.71 0.78 3.33
N TYR A 30 8.60 0.39 4.24
CA TYR A 30 9.23 -0.90 4.10
C TYR A 30 8.15 -1.96 4.24
N PHE A 31 7.75 -2.55 3.11
CA PHE A 31 6.75 -3.62 3.07
C PHE A 31 7.46 -4.96 3.16
N PRO A 32 7.53 -5.61 4.34
CA PRO A 32 8.41 -6.76 4.55
C PRO A 32 8.00 -7.96 3.69
N LEU A 33 6.69 -8.16 3.50
CA LEU A 33 6.17 -9.24 2.67
C LEU A 33 6.62 -9.07 1.20
N GLY A 34 6.68 -7.85 0.67
CA GLY A 34 7.14 -7.62 -0.71
C GLY A 34 8.64 -7.82 -0.95
N GLN A 35 9.46 -8.02 0.09
CA GLN A 35 10.93 -8.11 -0.06
C GLN A 35 11.44 -9.51 -0.40
N THR A 36 10.59 -10.53 -0.27
CA THR A 36 10.96 -11.92 -0.55
C THR A 36 9.93 -12.56 -1.45
N SER A 37 10.34 -13.55 -2.25
CA SER A 37 9.42 -14.32 -3.09
C SER A 37 8.31 -14.99 -2.27
N GLY A 38 8.67 -15.57 -1.11
CA GLY A 38 7.71 -16.17 -0.19
C GLY A 38 6.72 -15.16 0.38
N GLY A 39 7.21 -14.03 0.89
CA GLY A 39 6.34 -12.99 1.44
C GLY A 39 5.38 -12.40 0.41
N LEU A 40 5.84 -12.21 -0.84
CA LEU A 40 5.01 -11.70 -1.92
C LEU A 40 3.87 -12.66 -2.23
N LEU A 41 4.15 -13.98 -2.24
CA LEU A 41 3.15 -15.02 -2.46
C LEU A 41 2.17 -15.12 -1.29
N THR A 42 2.64 -14.98 -0.05
CA THR A 42 1.78 -14.92 1.14
C THR A 42 0.80 -13.75 1.06
N TRP A 43 1.32 -12.54 0.83
CA TRP A 43 0.49 -11.34 0.67
C TRP A 43 -0.51 -11.48 -0.48
N TRP A 44 -0.07 -12.03 -1.61
CA TRP A 44 -0.94 -12.26 -2.75
C TRP A 44 -2.10 -13.20 -2.42
N ASN A 45 -1.82 -14.30 -1.71
CA ASN A 45 -2.84 -15.26 -1.32
C ASN A 45 -3.82 -14.72 -0.27
N GLU A 46 -3.41 -13.75 0.56
CA GLU A 46 -4.32 -13.03 1.47
C GLU A 46 -5.29 -12.12 0.71
N LEU A 47 -4.81 -11.42 -0.33
CA LEU A 47 -5.65 -10.57 -1.19
C LEU A 47 -6.54 -11.36 -2.16
N PHE A 48 -5.99 -12.38 -2.78
CA PHE A 48 -6.64 -13.19 -3.81
C PHE A 48 -6.47 -14.69 -3.51
N PRO A 49 -7.26 -15.24 -2.58
CA PRO A 49 -7.17 -16.64 -2.22
C PRO A 49 -7.34 -17.56 -3.43
N ASN A 50 -6.53 -18.62 -3.50
CA ASN A 50 -6.56 -19.62 -4.57
C ASN A 50 -6.36 -19.05 -5.99
N THR A 51 -5.82 -17.84 -6.11
CA THR A 51 -5.57 -17.19 -7.40
C THR A 51 -4.08 -17.17 -7.69
N LEU A 52 -3.68 -17.64 -8.87
CA LEU A 52 -2.30 -17.62 -9.31
C LEU A 52 -1.78 -16.19 -9.49
N LEU A 53 -0.62 -15.90 -8.88
CA LEU A 53 0.12 -14.67 -9.12
C LEU A 53 0.71 -14.72 -10.53
N THR A 54 0.30 -13.79 -11.39
CA THR A 54 0.84 -13.64 -12.76
C THR A 54 1.22 -12.20 -13.02
N GLN A 55 2.17 -11.98 -13.94
CA GLN A 55 2.58 -10.63 -14.33
C GLN A 55 1.41 -9.78 -14.84
N GLN A 56 0.49 -10.39 -15.60
CA GLN A 56 -0.68 -9.70 -16.11
C GLN A 56 -1.59 -9.20 -14.98
N ARG A 57 -1.80 -10.01 -13.94
CA ARG A 57 -2.60 -9.60 -12.78
C ARG A 57 -1.93 -8.51 -11.96
N LEU A 58 -0.60 -8.56 -11.82
CA LEU A 58 0.15 -7.47 -11.18
C LEU A 58 0.01 -6.16 -11.96
N ARG A 59 0.07 -6.20 -13.30
CA ARG A 59 -0.16 -5.03 -14.16
C ARG A 59 -1.57 -4.47 -14.00
N THR A 60 -2.59 -5.32 -14.02
CA THR A 60 -3.97 -4.90 -13.77
C THR A 60 -4.14 -4.28 -12.38
N LEU A 61 -3.54 -4.87 -11.33
CA LEU A 61 -3.56 -4.32 -9.97
C LEU A 61 -2.89 -2.94 -9.89
N ALA A 62 -1.84 -2.72 -10.69
CA ALA A 62 -1.15 -1.44 -10.80
C ALA A 62 -1.93 -0.39 -11.63
N GLY A 63 -3.11 -0.74 -12.15
CA GLY A 63 -3.89 0.15 -13.01
C GLY A 63 -3.37 0.27 -14.45
N ASP A 64 -2.54 -0.68 -14.88
CA ASP A 64 -2.04 -0.78 -16.26
C ASP A 64 -3.16 -1.45 -17.10
N PHE A 65 -3.85 -0.67 -17.94
CA PHE A 65 -4.98 -1.08 -18.80
C PHE A 65 -4.58 -1.12 -20.28
#